data_AF-A0A096LT04-F1
#
_entry.id   AF-A0A096LT04-F1
#
_cell.length_a   1.000
_cell.length_b   1.000
_cell.length_c   1.000
_cell.angle_alpha   90.00
_cell.angle_beta   90.00
_cell.angle_gamma   90.00
#
_symmetry.space_group_name_H-M   'P 1'
#
loop_
_entity.id
_entity.type
_entity.pdbx_description
1 polymer ?
#
loop_
_entity_poly.entity_id
_entity_poly.type
_entity_poly.pdbx_seq_one_letter_code
_entity_poly.pdbx_strand_id
1 'polypeptide(L)'
;MSFSANCKVAVICAAVLLFLRAHGQKNRTTDKFIFRVGVDPPCCVETSAAPIKEAVQACYEQREHALYNCRVHAFIFVTVSNNTYCVDPKASWLPTRLKKLAARGINCTVL
;
A
#
# COMPACT_ATOMS: atom_id res chain seq x y z
N MET A 1 -46.80 -42.44 -17.18
CA MET A 1 -46.30 -41.12 -16.74
C MET A 1 -44.93 -40.90 -17.36
N SER A 2 -44.91 -40.30 -18.55
CA SER A 2 -43.67 -40.11 -19.33
C SER A 2 -43.11 -38.73 -19.03
N PHE A 3 -42.24 -38.63 -18.02
CA PHE A 3 -41.52 -37.40 -17.75
C PHE A 3 -40.42 -37.21 -18.80
N SER A 4 -40.83 -36.58 -19.90
CA SER A 4 -40.09 -35.76 -20.85
C SER A 4 -38.58 -35.66 -20.57
N ALA A 5 -37.77 -36.22 -21.48
CA ALA A 5 -36.31 -36.12 -21.50
C ALA A 5 -35.79 -34.67 -21.43
N ASN A 6 -36.67 -33.69 -21.72
CA ASN A 6 -36.42 -32.27 -21.63
C ASN A 6 -36.22 -31.78 -20.18
N CYS A 7 -36.72 -32.49 -19.16
CA CYS A 7 -36.52 -32.11 -17.75
C CYS A 7 -35.09 -32.34 -17.28
N LYS A 8 -34.42 -33.41 -17.75
CA LYS A 8 -33.04 -33.71 -17.36
C LYS A 8 -32.04 -32.69 -17.91
N VAL A 9 -32.25 -32.25 -19.16
CA VAL A 9 -31.43 -31.22 -19.80
C VAL A 9 -31.60 -29.88 -19.09
N ALA A 10 -32.83 -29.52 -18.70
CA ALA A 10 -33.10 -28.30 -17.95
C ALA A 10 -32.41 -28.29 -16.57
N VAL A 11 -32.40 -29.42 -15.87
CA VAL A 11 -31.74 -29.54 -14.55
C VAL A 11 -30.21 -29.44 -14.67
N ILE A 12 -29.62 -30.07 -15.69
CA ILE A 12 -28.17 -29.98 -15.94
C ILE A 12 -27.77 -28.54 -16.34
N CYS A 13 -28.56 -27.89 -17.19
CA CYS A 13 -28.30 -26.52 -17.60
C CYS A 13 -28.41 -25.52 -16.43
N ALA A 14 -29.41 -25.72 -15.55
CA ALA A 14 -29.54 -24.93 -14.33
C ALA A 14 -28.37 -25.15 -13.36
N ALA A 15 -27.88 -26.38 -13.22
CA ALA A 15 -26.70 -26.67 -12.41
C ALA A 15 -25.44 -25.99 -12.96
N VAL A 16 -25.19 -26.06 -14.28
CA VAL A 16 -24.03 -25.40 -14.91
C VAL A 16 -24.10 -23.87 -14.78
N LEU A 17 -25.29 -23.27 -14.90
CA LEU A 17 -25.47 -21.82 -14.67
C LEU A 17 -25.24 -21.42 -13.20
N LEU A 18 -25.58 -22.28 -12.24
CA LEU A 18 -25.28 -22.06 -10.82
C LEU A 18 -23.78 -22.17 -10.53
N PHE A 19 -23.09 -23.14 -11.13
CA PHE A 19 -21.63 -23.26 -11.00
C PHE A 19 -20.88 -22.08 -11.66
N LEU A 20 -21.34 -21.60 -12.83
CA LEU A 20 -20.76 -20.40 -13.46
C LEU A 20 -20.95 -19.13 -12.60
N ARG A 21 -22.08 -19.00 -11.89
CA ARG A 21 -22.29 -17.88 -10.95
C ARG A 21 -21.40 -17.98 -9.70
N ALA A 22 -21.08 -19.20 -9.24
CA ALA A 22 -20.24 -19.40 -8.06
C ALA A 22 -18.73 -19.12 -8.32
N HIS A 23 -18.26 -19.23 -9.58
CA HIS A 23 -16.87 -18.92 -9.93
C HIS A 23 -16.61 -17.44 -10.30
N GLY A 24 -17.66 -16.64 -10.51
CA GLY A 24 -17.56 -15.21 -10.84
C GLY A 24 -17.23 -14.28 -9.67
N GLN A 25 -17.01 -14.82 -8.46
CA GLN A 25 -16.86 -14.01 -7.25
C GLN A 25 -15.77 -14.55 -6.33
N LYS A 26 -14.57 -14.77 -6.86
CA LYS A 26 -13.34 -14.62 -6.06
C LYS A 26 -12.78 -13.23 -6.31
N ASN A 27 -13.59 -12.20 -6.06
CA ASN A 27 -13.08 -10.91 -5.63
C ASN A 27 -12.45 -11.16 -4.26
N ARG A 28 -11.22 -11.70 -4.30
CA ARG A 28 -10.21 -11.37 -3.30
C ARG A 28 -10.39 -9.87 -3.15
N THR A 29 -10.82 -9.44 -1.98
CA THR A 29 -10.64 -8.07 -1.54
C THR A 29 -9.14 -7.86 -1.60
N THR A 30 -8.67 -7.51 -2.81
CA THR A 30 -7.48 -6.72 -3.01
C THR A 30 -7.86 -5.47 -2.27
N ASP A 31 -7.52 -5.46 -0.98
CA ASP A 31 -7.46 -4.24 -0.21
C ASP A 31 -6.82 -3.23 -1.14
N LYS A 32 -7.51 -2.12 -1.31
CA LYS A 32 -7.26 -1.14 -2.35
C LYS A 32 -6.00 -0.38 -1.95
N PHE A 33 -4.88 -1.08 -1.86
CA PHE A 33 -3.52 -0.57 -2.00
C PHE A 33 -3.50 0.05 -3.37
N ILE A 34 -3.89 1.32 -3.44
CA ILE A 34 -3.51 2.17 -4.54
C ILE A 34 -2.00 2.36 -4.36
N PHE A 35 -1.23 1.32 -4.70
CA PHE A 35 0.15 1.48 -5.13
C PHE A 35 0.00 2.38 -6.35
N ARG A 36 0.24 3.68 -6.16
CA ARG A 36 0.23 4.59 -7.29
C ARG A 36 1.38 4.09 -8.15
N VAL A 37 1.04 3.64 -9.36
CA VAL A 37 2.03 3.28 -10.38
C VAL A 37 2.82 4.57 -10.64
N GLY A 38 3.89 4.73 -9.87
CA GLY A 38 4.48 6.03 -9.51
C GLY A 38 5.28 5.99 -8.19
N VAL A 39 6.00 4.89 -7.95
CA VAL A 39 7.15 4.75 -7.02
C VAL A 39 6.88 5.16 -5.55
N ASP A 40 6.03 4.42 -4.83
CA ASP A 40 6.08 4.44 -3.37
C ASP A 40 7.46 3.90 -2.90
N PRO A 41 8.12 4.53 -1.91
CA PRO A 41 9.44 4.10 -1.48
C PRO A 41 9.41 2.71 -0.85
N PRO A 42 10.53 1.96 -0.90
CA PRO A 42 10.61 0.66 -0.24
C PRO A 42 10.38 0.80 1.26
N CYS A 43 9.82 -0.27 1.84
CA CYS A 43 9.60 -0.40 3.27
C CYS A 43 10.87 -0.17 4.10
N CYS A 44 10.78 0.62 5.16
CA CYS A 44 11.84 0.73 6.16
C CYS A 44 11.78 -0.44 7.15
N VAL A 45 12.85 -1.22 7.20
CA VAL A 45 13.06 -2.30 8.18
C VAL A 45 13.89 -1.85 9.38
N GLU A 46 14.67 -0.78 9.20
CA GLU A 46 15.50 -0.14 10.22
C GLU A 46 15.46 1.38 10.02
N THR A 47 15.78 2.13 11.07
CA THR A 47 15.79 3.59 11.06
C THR A 47 17.11 4.14 11.56
N SER A 48 17.48 5.33 11.08
CA SER A 48 18.64 6.08 11.56
C SER A 48 18.23 7.40 12.19
N ALA A 49 18.85 7.72 13.34
CA ALA A 49 18.74 9.03 13.97
C ALA A 49 19.74 10.05 13.38
N ALA A 50 20.58 9.66 12.43
CA ALA A 50 21.61 10.52 11.86
C ALA A 50 20.98 11.68 11.04
N PRO A 51 21.49 12.92 11.16
CA PRO A 51 20.95 14.05 10.41
C PRO A 51 21.22 13.94 8.91
N ILE A 52 20.19 14.22 8.10
CA ILE A 52 20.30 14.26 6.64
C ILE A 52 20.56 15.69 6.18
N LYS A 53 21.74 15.93 5.59
CA LYS A 53 22.14 17.25 5.07
C LYS A 53 21.58 17.52 3.67
N GLU A 54 21.35 16.47 2.88
CA GLU A 54 20.85 16.56 1.51
C GLU A 54 19.47 17.21 1.40
N ALA A 55 19.18 17.83 0.25
CA ALA A 55 17.88 18.38 -0.05
C ALA A 55 16.86 17.27 -0.29
N VAL A 56 15.75 17.31 0.45
CA VAL A 56 14.64 16.37 0.32
C VAL A 56 13.69 16.89 -0.76
N GLN A 57 13.23 16.00 -1.66
CA GLN A 57 12.23 16.29 -2.68
C GLN A 57 10.86 15.69 -2.34
N ALA A 58 10.82 14.56 -1.64
CA ALA A 58 9.58 13.94 -1.17
C ALA A 58 9.74 13.38 0.25
N CYS A 59 8.64 13.38 1.00
CA CYS A 59 8.57 12.83 2.34
C CYS A 59 7.39 11.88 2.46
N TYR A 60 7.59 10.78 3.18
CA TYR A 60 6.55 9.83 3.53
C TYR A 60 6.62 9.48 5.01
N GLU A 61 5.49 9.11 5.59
CA GLU A 61 5.39 8.54 6.93
C GLU A 61 4.95 7.07 6.81
N GLN A 62 5.80 6.15 7.23
CA GLN A 62 5.48 4.74 7.36
C GLN A 62 5.06 4.48 8.80
N ARG A 63 3.76 4.26 9.06
CA ARG A 63 3.28 3.88 10.39
C ARG A 63 3.53 2.40 10.66
N GLU A 64 3.65 2.03 11.94
CA GLU A 64 3.72 0.62 12.32
C GLU A 64 2.49 -0.11 11.78
N HIS A 65 2.72 -1.26 11.13
CA HIS A 65 1.68 -2.11 10.56
C HIS A 65 0.85 -1.50 9.42
N ALA A 66 1.27 -0.36 8.84
CA ALA A 66 0.63 0.19 7.65
C ALA A 66 0.71 -0.77 6.45
N LEU A 67 1.79 -1.56 6.39
CA LEU A 67 2.01 -2.60 5.40
C LEU A 67 2.36 -3.91 6.11
N TYR A 68 1.90 -5.05 5.59
CA TYR A 68 1.98 -6.38 6.23
C TYR A 68 3.38 -6.77 6.76
N ASN A 69 4.45 -6.18 6.22
CA ASN A 69 5.84 -6.46 6.60
C ASN A 69 6.62 -5.23 7.12
N CYS A 70 5.98 -4.07 7.24
CA CYS A 70 6.60 -2.84 7.74
C CYS A 70 6.22 -2.60 9.19
N ARG A 71 7.04 -3.13 10.09
CA ARG A 71 6.78 -3.10 11.55
C ARG A 71 7.41 -1.91 12.25
N VAL A 72 8.21 -1.11 11.55
CA VAL A 72 8.93 0.02 12.13
C VAL A 72 8.23 1.32 11.75
N HIS A 73 7.97 2.19 12.73
CA HIS A 73 7.58 3.58 12.47
C HIS A 73 8.78 4.34 11.90
N ALA A 74 8.63 4.92 10.72
CA ALA A 74 9.71 5.66 10.07
C ALA A 74 9.20 6.86 9.27
N PHE A 75 10.02 7.89 9.15
CA PHE A 75 9.87 8.89 8.11
C PHE A 75 10.81 8.57 6.95
N ILE A 76 10.29 8.52 5.74
CA ILE A 76 11.07 8.19 4.55
C ILE A 76 11.33 9.48 3.78
N PHE A 77 12.60 9.86 3.67
CA PHE A 77 13.03 11.00 2.88
C PHE A 77 13.64 10.53 1.57
N VAL A 78 13.07 11.01 0.47
CA VAL A 78 13.68 10.88 -0.87
C VAL A 78 14.37 12.18 -1.20
N THR A 79 15.67 12.13 -1.46
CA THR A 79 16.48 13.32 -1.78
C THR A 79 16.42 13.64 -3.28
N VAL A 80 16.85 14.85 -3.63
CA VAL A 80 17.02 15.27 -5.03
C VAL A 80 18.02 14.41 -5.80
N SER A 81 18.92 13.72 -5.09
CA SER A 81 19.86 12.75 -5.64
C SER A 81 19.25 11.35 -5.81
N ASN A 82 17.94 11.21 -5.57
CA ASN A 82 17.20 9.95 -5.52
C ASN A 82 17.68 8.95 -4.45
N ASN A 83 18.39 9.43 -3.42
CA ASN A 83 18.70 8.61 -2.24
C ASN A 83 17.47 8.53 -1.33
N THR A 84 17.23 7.35 -0.76
CA THR A 84 16.14 7.13 0.20
C THR A 84 16.71 6.90 1.59
N TYR A 85 16.18 7.60 2.59
CA TYR A 85 16.60 7.47 3.98
C TYR A 85 15.42 7.18 4.89
N CYS A 86 15.57 6.15 5.72
CA CYS A 86 14.67 5.80 6.81
C CYS A 86 15.08 6.54 8.08
N VAL A 87 14.28 7.52 8.49
CA VAL A 87 14.55 8.40 9.63
C VAL A 87 13.78 7.93 10.84
N ASP A 88 14.48 7.83 11.98
CA ASP A 88 13.89 7.52 13.27
C ASP A 88 12.92 8.64 13.70
N PRO A 89 11.64 8.34 13.97
CA PRO A 89 10.67 9.31 14.47
C PRO A 89 11.10 10.05 15.76
N LYS A 90 12.00 9.45 16.54
CA LYS A 90 12.53 10.00 17.80
C LYS A 90 13.77 10.87 17.60
N ALA A 91 14.26 11.05 16.37
CA ALA A 91 15.41 11.90 16.11
C ALA A 91 15.13 13.36 16.50
N SER A 92 15.97 13.93 17.37
CA SER A 92 15.75 15.27 17.95
C SER A 92 15.67 16.40 16.92
N TRP A 93 16.33 16.24 15.77
CA TRP A 93 16.34 17.21 14.68
C TRP A 93 15.12 17.13 13.76
N LEU A 94 14.39 16.01 13.77
CA LEU A 94 13.32 15.71 12.82
C LEU A 94 12.17 16.71 12.88
N PRO A 95 11.60 17.09 14.06
CA PRO A 95 10.48 18.03 14.10
C PRO A 95 10.80 19.38 13.46
N THR A 96 12.02 19.89 13.69
CA THR A 96 12.50 21.14 13.09
C THR A 96 12.68 20.99 11.58
N ARG A 97 13.17 19.82 11.11
CA ARG A 97 13.31 19.54 9.69
C ARG A 97 11.96 19.46 8.99
N LEU A 98 10.99 18.75 9.57
CA LEU A 98 9.63 18.63 9.01
C LEU A 98 8.96 20.00 8.84
N LYS A 99 9.08 20.90 9.83
CA LYS A 99 8.60 22.29 9.71
C LYS A 99 9.22 23.03 8.52
N LYS A 100 10.54 22.88 8.33
CA LYS A 100 11.25 23.49 7.19
C LYS A 100 10.82 22.90 5.84
N LEU A 101 10.50 21.60 5.78
CA LEU A 101 10.00 20.96 4.57
C LEU A 101 8.58 21.43 4.25
N ALA A 102 7.70 21.48 5.24
CA ALA A 102 6.34 21.99 5.08
C ALA A 102 6.31 23.46 4.59
N ALA A 103 7.19 24.31 5.13
CA ALA A 103 7.35 25.70 4.67
C ALA A 103 7.81 25.81 3.19
N ARG A 104 8.36 24.73 2.62
CA ARG A 104 8.74 24.61 1.20
C ARG A 104 7.69 23.89 0.35
N GLY A 105 6.53 23.56 0.93
CA GLY A 105 5.47 22.80 0.25
C GLY A 105 5.67 21.29 0.24
N ILE A 106 6.64 20.75 0.99
CA ILE A 106 6.90 19.31 1.07
C ILE A 106 6.30 18.77 2.37
N ASN A 107 5.11 18.19 2.27
CA ASN A 107 4.43 17.52 3.38
C ASN A 107 4.61 16.00 3.28
N CYS A 108 4.73 15.34 4.42
CA CYS A 108 4.88 13.89 4.46
C CYS A 108 3.53 13.21 4.18
N THR A 109 3.51 12.31 3.21
CA THR A 109 2.32 11.51 2.89
C THR A 109 2.37 10.20 3.68
N VAL A 110 1.26 9.81 4.30
CA VAL A 110 1.18 8.52 5.01
C VAL A 110 1.08 7.39 3.98
N LEU A 111 1.93 6.37 4.14
CA LEU A 111 1.91 5.14 3.35
C LEU A 111 0.96 4.09 3.93
#